data_AF-A0A318JBX2-F1
#
_entry.id   AF-A0A318JBX2-F1
#
_cell.length_a   1.000
_cell.length_b   1.000
_cell.length_c   1.000
_cell.angle_alpha   90.00
_cell.angle_beta   90.00
_cell.angle_gamma   90.00
#
_symmetry.space_group_name_H-M   'P 1'
#
loop_
_entity.id
_entity.type
_entity.pdbx_description
1 polymer ?
#
loop_
_entity_poly.entity_id
_entity_poly.type
_entity_poly.pdbx_seq_one_letter_code
_entity_poly.pdbx_strand_id
1 'polypeptide(L)'
;MQRLSTYVVRQKHPPHPLLLNANISRIVAALLHIKNNMTLSRLAAILSLCLLSSSTLAADLAFKKLSAYEFELVLTSDISLTVDQAQVMMSDPASTLCAGKIPQYGKYKFVDSKVLPGQKSLSPVFHMVQMLSCVADLPARPKPAPATKLDSDQEFKLKIEGKKLSTAYFSAIDNAYYETAYNMLGSGMKAISSPEDWQARVTAYQAQIGTLVSRDLWRVTVYDNPANSQQPGTYIAVDYETKNSIAPVTCGYVIWFLPPGSKNHFSLMREEYGHISEDIIKSTSASDMIKLRKQMGCKP
;
A
#
# COMPACT_ATOMS: atom_id res chain seq x y z
N MET A 1 33.10 -13.31 -3.62
CA MET A 1 32.49 -12.23 -2.81
C MET A 1 31.27 -11.69 -3.56
N GLN A 2 30.07 -12.22 -3.26
CA GLN A 2 28.82 -11.67 -3.76
C GLN A 2 28.57 -10.34 -3.05
N ARG A 3 28.52 -9.24 -3.80
CA ARG A 3 27.99 -7.97 -3.30
C ARG A 3 26.47 -8.15 -3.13
N LEU A 4 26.01 -8.22 -1.89
CA LEU A 4 24.60 -8.08 -1.57
C LEU A 4 24.21 -6.66 -1.99
N SER A 5 23.32 -6.54 -2.97
CA SER A 5 22.69 -5.26 -3.32
C SER A 5 21.90 -4.77 -2.11
N THR A 6 22.05 -3.50 -1.81
CA THR A 6 21.45 -2.82 -0.65
C THR A 6 20.06 -2.31 -0.98
N TYR A 7 19.08 -2.49 -0.08
CA TYR A 7 17.69 -2.10 -0.32
C TYR A 7 17.08 -1.39 0.89
N VAL A 8 16.34 -0.31 0.64
CA VAL A 8 15.32 0.18 1.57
C VAL A 8 14.05 -0.60 1.25
N VAL A 9 13.80 -1.71 1.95
CA VAL A 9 12.56 -2.48 1.77
C VAL A 9 11.46 -1.82 2.60
N ARG A 10 10.47 -1.23 1.93
CA ARG A 10 9.22 -0.80 2.55
C ARG A 10 8.17 -1.87 2.29
N GLN A 11 7.81 -2.67 3.29
CA GLN A 11 6.65 -3.54 3.17
C GLN A 11 5.41 -2.74 3.54
N LYS A 12 4.54 -2.51 2.54
CA LYS A 12 3.27 -1.82 2.69
C LYS A 12 2.15 -2.86 2.62
N HIS A 13 1.27 -2.91 3.61
CA HIS A 13 0.02 -3.66 3.50
C HIS A 13 -1.02 -2.85 2.70
N PRO A 14 -1.97 -3.49 1.98
CA PRO A 14 -2.95 -2.81 1.15
C PRO A 14 -3.72 -1.74 1.92
N PRO A 15 -3.71 -0.47 1.48
CA PRO A 15 -4.92 0.31 1.55
C PRO A 15 -5.94 -0.28 0.55
N HIS A 16 -7.22 -0.30 0.93
CA HIS A 16 -8.28 -0.50 -0.06
C HIS A 16 -8.25 0.65 -1.06
N PRO A 17 -8.59 0.39 -2.34
CA PRO A 17 -8.39 1.34 -3.42
C PRO A 17 -9.20 2.62 -3.22
N LEU A 18 -8.51 3.75 -3.38
CA LEU A 18 -9.08 5.08 -3.49
C LEU A 18 -9.35 5.36 -4.98
N LEU A 19 -10.61 5.46 -5.37
CA LEU A 19 -10.99 6.06 -6.65
C LEU A 19 -11.28 7.55 -6.41
N LEU A 20 -10.41 8.41 -6.93
CA LEU A 20 -10.64 9.83 -7.15
C LEU A 20 -10.85 10.01 -8.65
N ASN A 21 -12.10 10.23 -9.08
CA ASN A 21 -12.39 11.11 -10.23
C ASN A 21 -13.90 11.34 -10.36
N ALA A 22 -14.33 12.55 -9.99
CA ALA A 22 -15.58 13.14 -10.47
C ALA A 22 -15.21 14.38 -11.27
N ASN A 23 -15.81 14.51 -12.46
CA ASN A 23 -15.69 15.60 -13.45
C ASN A 23 -14.64 15.48 -14.56
N ILE A 24 -14.75 14.45 -15.40
CA ILE A 24 -14.49 14.59 -16.85
C ILE A 24 -15.59 13.84 -17.61
N SER A 25 -16.75 14.46 -17.76
CA SER A 25 -17.80 13.99 -18.67
C SER A 25 -18.62 15.18 -19.12
N ARG A 26 -18.09 15.93 -20.10
CA ARG A 26 -18.87 16.94 -20.85
C ARG A 26 -18.31 17.38 -22.21
N ILE A 27 -17.29 16.72 -22.79
CA ILE A 27 -16.67 17.17 -24.06
C ILE A 27 -16.77 16.15 -25.23
N VAL A 28 -17.48 15.03 -25.11
CA VAL A 28 -17.64 14.07 -26.25
C VAL A 28 -19.09 13.96 -26.74
N ALA A 29 -19.80 15.08 -26.78
CA ALA A 29 -21.13 15.18 -27.40
C ALA A 29 -21.13 16.23 -28.53
N ALA A 30 -20.23 16.07 -29.48
CA ALA A 30 -20.26 16.79 -30.75
C ALA A 30 -19.42 16.03 -31.78
N LEU A 31 -20.04 15.07 -32.47
CA LEU A 31 -19.67 14.50 -33.77
C LEU A 31 -20.26 13.09 -33.82
N LEU A 32 -21.49 12.97 -34.32
CA LEU A 32 -22.00 11.78 -35.03
C LEU A 32 -23.42 12.10 -35.53
N HIS A 33 -23.49 12.91 -36.58
CA HIS A 33 -24.65 12.97 -37.45
C HIS A 33 -24.17 12.95 -38.90
N ILE A 34 -23.79 11.77 -39.40
CA ILE A 34 -23.72 11.49 -40.84
C ILE A 34 -24.33 10.11 -41.07
N LYS A 35 -25.52 10.11 -41.68
CA LYS A 35 -26.23 8.93 -42.19
C LYS A 35 -25.65 8.53 -43.55
N ASN A 36 -25.52 7.21 -43.72
CA ASN A 36 -25.71 6.38 -44.91
C ASN A 36 -25.31 6.91 -46.31
N ASN A 37 -24.34 6.23 -46.94
CA ASN A 37 -24.65 5.35 -48.07
C ASN A 37 -23.47 4.45 -48.45
N MET A 38 -23.78 3.15 -48.56
CA MET A 38 -22.90 2.08 -49.07
C MET A 38 -22.42 2.35 -50.50
N THR A 39 -21.14 2.12 -50.75
CA THR A 39 -20.72 1.26 -51.87
C THR A 39 -19.38 0.59 -51.53
N LEU A 40 -19.35 -0.74 -51.74
CA LEU A 40 -18.15 -1.58 -51.71
C LEU A 40 -17.14 -1.06 -52.75
N SER A 41 -15.96 -0.62 -52.31
CA SER A 41 -14.74 -0.83 -53.08
C SER A 41 -13.49 -0.66 -52.22
N ARG A 42 -12.55 -1.55 -52.50
CA ARG A 42 -11.26 -1.79 -51.86
C ARG A 42 -10.44 -0.51 -51.71
N LEU A 43 -10.05 -0.18 -50.48
CA LEU A 43 -8.86 0.63 -50.20
C LEU A 43 -8.37 0.30 -48.78
N ALA A 44 -7.43 -0.63 -48.69
CA ALA A 44 -6.61 -0.82 -47.51
C ALA A 44 -5.58 0.32 -47.47
N ALA A 45 -5.96 1.45 -46.86
CA ALA A 45 -5.03 2.52 -46.54
C ALA A 45 -4.44 2.23 -45.14
N ILE A 46 -3.19 1.78 -45.13
CA ILE A 46 -2.38 1.68 -43.90
C ILE A 46 -2.01 3.10 -43.51
N LEU A 47 -2.82 3.70 -42.64
CA LEU A 47 -2.56 5.02 -42.05
C LEU A 47 -1.57 4.84 -40.89
N SER A 48 -0.28 4.83 -41.21
CA SER A 48 0.80 4.77 -40.21
C SER A 48 1.00 6.16 -39.61
N LEU A 49 0.23 6.46 -38.56
CA LEU A 49 0.34 7.70 -37.79
C LEU A 49 1.56 7.60 -36.87
N CYS A 50 2.71 8.16 -37.28
CA CYS A 50 3.85 8.37 -36.40
C CYS A 50 3.50 9.43 -35.35
N LEU A 51 2.94 8.98 -34.23
CA LEU A 51 2.79 9.78 -33.03
C LEU A 51 4.17 10.09 -32.46
N LEU A 52 4.45 11.37 -32.27
CA LEU A 52 5.63 11.88 -31.57
C LEU A 52 5.70 11.23 -30.19
N SER A 53 6.73 10.41 -29.98
CA SER A 53 7.04 9.77 -28.71
C SER A 53 7.51 10.82 -27.71
N SER A 54 6.55 11.49 -27.07
CA SER A 54 6.81 12.11 -25.77
C SER A 54 7.30 10.99 -24.86
N SER A 55 8.53 11.08 -24.39
CA SER A 55 9.11 10.17 -23.39
C SER A 55 8.38 10.35 -22.06
N THR A 56 7.12 9.90 -22.01
CA THR A 56 6.38 9.73 -20.77
C THR A 56 7.09 8.62 -20.00
N LEU A 57 7.39 8.89 -18.72
CA LEU A 57 7.89 7.92 -17.74
C LEU A 57 7.31 6.53 -18.04
N ALA A 58 8.17 5.60 -18.44
CA ALA A 58 7.76 4.34 -19.03
C ALA A 58 7.38 3.36 -17.92
N ALA A 59 6.15 3.46 -17.45
CA ALA A 59 5.53 2.36 -16.74
C ALA A 59 4.91 1.42 -17.77
N ASP A 60 5.27 0.15 -17.70
CA ASP A 60 4.69 -0.92 -18.51
C ASP A 60 3.69 -1.70 -17.66
N LEU A 61 2.50 -1.93 -18.22
CA LEU A 61 1.41 -2.64 -17.57
C LEU A 61 0.98 -3.82 -18.45
N ALA A 62 1.21 -5.02 -17.93
CA ALA A 62 0.71 -6.26 -18.52
C ALA A 62 -0.45 -6.82 -17.68
N PHE A 63 -1.25 -7.69 -18.28
CA PHE A 63 -2.25 -8.45 -17.55
C PHE A 63 -2.34 -9.91 -18.03
N LYS A 64 -2.72 -10.80 -17.12
CA LYS A 64 -3.04 -12.19 -17.38
C LYS A 64 -4.48 -12.46 -16.96
N LYS A 65 -5.31 -12.94 -17.89
CA LYS A 65 -6.67 -13.37 -17.58
C LYS A 65 -6.65 -14.71 -16.84
N LEU A 66 -7.25 -14.77 -15.65
CA LEU A 66 -7.32 -15.97 -14.81
C LEU A 66 -8.69 -16.66 -14.95
N SER A 67 -9.76 -15.87 -15.04
CA SER A 67 -11.12 -16.35 -15.29
C SER A 67 -11.92 -15.32 -16.10
N ALA A 68 -13.24 -15.50 -16.23
CA ALA A 68 -14.09 -14.51 -16.88
C ALA A 68 -14.13 -13.16 -16.13
N TYR A 69 -13.89 -13.17 -14.81
CA TYR A 69 -14.02 -12.00 -13.94
C TYR A 69 -12.79 -11.76 -13.06
N GLU A 70 -11.70 -12.49 -13.28
CA GLU A 70 -10.47 -12.34 -12.51
C GLU A 70 -9.24 -12.21 -13.42
N PHE A 71 -8.38 -11.28 -13.04
CA PHE A 71 -7.16 -10.91 -13.76
C PHE A 71 -6.01 -10.74 -12.78
N GLU A 72 -4.80 -10.99 -13.25
CA GLU A 72 -3.56 -10.59 -12.59
C GLU A 72 -2.97 -9.43 -13.40
N LEU A 73 -2.78 -8.28 -12.75
CA LEU A 73 -2.14 -7.10 -13.33
C LEU A 73 -0.68 -7.05 -12.90
N VAL A 74 0.23 -6.77 -13.82
CA VAL A 74 1.66 -6.65 -13.56
C VAL A 74 2.14 -5.28 -14.02
N LEU A 75 2.46 -4.41 -13.08
CA LEU A 75 3.02 -3.08 -13.34
C LEU A 75 4.53 -3.09 -13.08
N THR A 76 5.30 -2.64 -14.06
CA THR A 76 6.74 -2.37 -13.92
C THR A 76 7.02 -0.90 -14.20
N SER A 77 7.90 -0.29 -13.43
CA SER A 77 8.32 1.10 -13.65
C SER A 77 9.81 1.27 -13.40
N ASP A 78 10.43 2.14 -14.19
CA ASP A 78 11.80 2.62 -14.05
C ASP A 78 11.98 3.64 -12.91
N ILE A 79 10.89 4.10 -12.30
CA ILE A 79 10.88 4.93 -11.10
C ILE A 79 10.23 4.23 -9.91
N SER A 80 10.55 4.70 -8.71
CA SER A 80 9.96 4.21 -7.48
C SER A 80 8.53 4.74 -7.38
N LEU A 81 7.58 3.82 -7.21
CA LEU A 81 6.17 4.13 -7.00
C LEU A 81 5.74 3.72 -5.60
N THR A 82 4.80 4.47 -5.03
CA THR A 82 3.99 3.94 -3.93
C THR A 82 2.93 3.00 -4.49
N VAL A 83 2.44 2.06 -3.66
CA VAL A 83 1.29 1.21 -4.01
C VAL A 83 0.10 2.05 -4.47
N ASP A 84 -0.19 3.16 -3.79
CA ASP A 84 -1.30 4.05 -4.14
C ASP A 84 -1.14 4.63 -5.55
N GLN A 85 0.06 5.09 -5.90
CA GLN A 85 0.37 5.55 -7.26
C GLN A 85 0.25 4.42 -8.28
N ALA A 86 0.78 3.24 -7.98
CA ALA A 86 0.69 2.07 -8.85
C ALA A 86 -0.77 1.66 -9.12
N GLN A 87 -1.62 1.64 -8.09
CA GLN A 87 -3.04 1.32 -8.22
C GLN A 87 -3.82 2.42 -8.97
N VAL A 88 -3.45 3.69 -8.79
CA VAL A 88 -3.98 4.79 -9.62
C VAL A 88 -3.62 4.56 -11.09
N MET A 89 -2.39 4.16 -11.39
CA MET A 89 -1.96 3.85 -12.77
C MET A 89 -2.66 2.62 -13.35
N MET A 90 -3.07 1.66 -12.53
CA MET A 90 -3.85 0.50 -12.97
C MET A 90 -5.35 0.79 -13.15
N SER A 91 -5.87 1.93 -12.68
CA SER A 91 -7.33 2.18 -12.54
C SER A 91 -8.09 2.22 -13.88
N ASP A 92 -7.59 2.94 -14.87
CA ASP A 92 -8.22 3.01 -16.19
C ASP A 92 -8.14 1.66 -16.94
N PRO A 93 -6.97 0.98 -16.99
CA PRO A 93 -6.87 -0.38 -17.53
C PRO A 93 -7.79 -1.38 -16.82
N ALA A 94 -7.88 -1.35 -15.49
CA ALA A 94 -8.75 -2.23 -14.71
C ALA A 94 -10.22 -1.99 -15.04
N SER A 95 -10.63 -0.72 -15.16
CA SER A 95 -12.01 -0.36 -15.57
C SER A 95 -12.32 -0.86 -16.98
N THR A 96 -11.36 -0.75 -17.91
CA THR A 96 -11.47 -1.28 -19.27
C THR A 96 -11.62 -2.80 -19.27
N LEU A 97 -10.77 -3.51 -18.51
CA LEU A 97 -10.82 -4.97 -18.38
C LEU A 97 -12.13 -5.46 -17.77
N CYS A 98 -12.73 -4.70 -16.87
CA CYS A 98 -13.99 -5.07 -16.23
C CYS A 98 -15.24 -4.80 -17.08
N ALA A 99 -15.13 -4.16 -18.25
CA ALA A 99 -16.20 -4.04 -19.24
C ALA A 99 -17.55 -3.60 -18.65
N GLY A 100 -17.54 -2.53 -17.84
CA GLY A 100 -18.73 -1.99 -17.18
C GLY A 100 -19.07 -2.61 -15.82
N LYS A 101 -18.35 -3.66 -15.39
CA LYS A 101 -18.29 -4.10 -14.00
C LYS A 101 -17.32 -3.23 -13.21
N ILE A 102 -17.41 -3.30 -11.89
CA ILE A 102 -16.58 -2.50 -11.02
C ILE A 102 -15.27 -3.26 -10.70
N PRO A 103 -14.10 -2.67 -10.97
CA PRO A 103 -12.82 -3.28 -10.61
C PRO A 103 -12.64 -3.30 -9.09
N GLN A 104 -12.39 -4.49 -8.54
CA GLN A 104 -12.05 -4.73 -7.15
C GLN A 104 -10.62 -5.27 -7.08
N TYR A 105 -9.70 -4.45 -6.59
CA TYR A 105 -8.33 -4.89 -6.35
C TYR A 105 -8.26 -5.84 -5.15
N GLY A 106 -7.70 -7.02 -5.38
CA GLY A 106 -7.46 -8.05 -4.37
C GLY A 106 -6.05 -7.99 -3.80
N LYS A 107 -5.48 -9.17 -3.52
CA LYS A 107 -4.12 -9.32 -3.01
C LYS A 107 -3.10 -8.73 -4.00
N TYR A 108 -2.01 -8.18 -3.48
CA TYR A 108 -0.87 -7.77 -4.29
C TYR A 108 0.46 -8.10 -3.62
N LYS A 109 1.52 -8.05 -4.41
CA LYS A 109 2.92 -8.04 -3.98
C LYS A 109 3.65 -6.98 -4.78
N PHE A 110 4.64 -6.32 -4.18
CA PHE A 110 5.51 -5.42 -4.93
C PHE A 110 6.95 -5.47 -4.41
N VAL A 111 7.86 -5.03 -5.28
CA VAL A 111 9.27 -4.80 -5.01
C VAL A 111 9.57 -3.38 -5.45
N ASP A 112 10.15 -2.57 -4.56
CA ASP A 112 10.61 -1.21 -4.84
C ASP A 112 12.10 -1.14 -4.46
N SER A 113 12.95 -0.75 -5.41
CA SER A 113 14.41 -0.75 -5.30
C SER A 113 14.94 0.65 -5.56
N LYS A 114 15.02 1.49 -4.52
CA LYS A 114 15.56 2.85 -4.66
C LYS A 114 17.08 2.82 -4.85
N VAL A 115 17.53 3.41 -5.95
CA VAL A 115 18.96 3.60 -6.22
C VAL A 115 19.47 4.77 -5.40
N LEU A 116 20.57 4.56 -4.67
CA LEU A 116 21.21 5.60 -3.89
C LEU A 116 21.91 6.62 -4.81
N PRO A 117 22.07 7.89 -4.36
CA PRO A 117 22.84 8.88 -5.10
C PRO A 117 24.23 8.33 -5.50
N GLY A 118 24.55 8.39 -6.80
CA GLY A 118 25.85 7.95 -7.34
C GLY A 118 25.91 6.51 -7.85
N GLN A 119 24.83 5.73 -7.78
CA GLN A 119 24.75 4.41 -8.41
C GLN A 119 23.92 4.44 -9.72
N LYS A 120 24.33 3.64 -10.72
CA LYS A 120 23.54 3.42 -11.94
C LYS A 120 22.46 2.37 -11.67
N SER A 121 21.20 2.68 -11.96
CA SER A 121 20.11 1.70 -11.96
C SER A 121 20.29 0.69 -13.11
N LEU A 122 20.15 -0.60 -12.83
CA LEU A 122 20.27 -1.67 -13.84
C LEU A 122 18.95 -2.42 -14.09
N SER A 123 17.82 -2.00 -13.53
CA SER A 123 16.55 -2.75 -13.57
C SER A 123 15.37 -1.87 -13.22
N PRO A 124 14.11 -2.30 -13.50
CA PRO A 124 12.94 -1.54 -13.07
C PRO A 124 13.03 -1.30 -11.56
N VAL A 125 12.87 -0.04 -11.18
CA VAL A 125 12.91 0.42 -9.80
C VAL A 125 11.68 -0.08 -9.05
N PHE A 126 10.57 -0.35 -9.74
CA PHE A 126 9.33 -0.83 -9.15
C PHE A 126 8.71 -1.98 -9.96
N HIS A 127 8.25 -3.01 -9.26
CA HIS A 127 7.50 -4.14 -9.83
C HIS A 127 6.36 -4.51 -8.90
N MET A 128 5.11 -4.51 -9.39
CA MET A 128 3.92 -4.86 -8.62
C MET A 128 3.05 -5.85 -9.37
N VAL A 129 2.62 -6.90 -8.68
CA VAL A 129 1.60 -7.85 -9.15
C VAL A 129 0.35 -7.66 -8.31
N GLN A 130 -0.79 -7.40 -8.95
CA GLN A 130 -2.06 -7.05 -8.32
C GLN A 130 -3.19 -7.90 -8.88
N MET A 131 -3.88 -8.63 -8.01
CA MET A 131 -5.11 -9.35 -8.37
C MET A 131 -6.25 -8.35 -8.60
N LEU A 132 -7.05 -8.59 -9.62
CA LEU A 132 -8.22 -7.79 -9.98
C LEU A 132 -9.43 -8.73 -10.15
N SER A 133 -10.52 -8.45 -9.45
CA SER A 133 -11.81 -9.09 -9.64
C SER A 133 -12.81 -8.08 -10.17
N CYS A 134 -13.67 -8.47 -11.11
CA CYS A 134 -14.68 -7.60 -11.71
C CYS A 134 -16.06 -7.96 -11.16
N VAL A 135 -16.62 -7.11 -10.30
CA VAL A 135 -17.88 -7.37 -9.60
C VAL A 135 -19.04 -6.57 -10.19
N ALA A 136 -20.26 -7.14 -10.16
CA ALA A 136 -21.43 -6.50 -10.76
C ALA A 136 -21.82 -5.20 -10.03
N ASP A 137 -21.78 -5.22 -8.71
CA ASP A 137 -22.05 -4.08 -7.84
C ASP A 137 -20.99 -4.00 -6.76
N LEU A 138 -20.56 -2.79 -6.42
CA LEU A 138 -19.89 -2.56 -5.15
C LEU A 138 -20.98 -2.43 -4.11
N PRO A 139 -20.86 -3.08 -2.94
CA PRO A 139 -21.67 -2.70 -1.80
C PRO A 139 -21.49 -1.19 -1.61
N ALA A 140 -22.61 -0.46 -1.52
CA ALA A 140 -22.58 0.98 -1.32
C ALA A 140 -21.67 1.27 -0.12
N ARG A 141 -20.66 2.13 -0.33
CA ARG A 141 -19.79 2.53 0.78
C ARG A 141 -20.69 3.16 1.84
N PRO A 142 -20.59 2.72 3.11
CA PRO A 142 -21.30 3.40 4.19
C PRO A 142 -20.99 4.89 4.11
N LYS A 143 -22.01 5.74 4.13
CA LYS A 143 -21.80 7.18 4.21
C LYS A 143 -20.89 7.43 5.42
N PRO A 144 -19.77 8.17 5.27
CA PRO A 144 -18.89 8.45 6.39
C PRO A 144 -19.72 9.02 7.53
N ALA A 145 -19.61 8.40 8.70
CA ALA A 145 -20.20 8.99 9.89
C ALA A 145 -19.53 10.34 10.15
N PRO A 146 -20.27 11.37 10.60
CA PRO A 146 -19.66 12.63 10.97
C PRO A 146 -18.56 12.40 12.01
N ALA A 147 -17.37 12.95 11.76
CA ALA A 147 -16.31 12.94 12.77
C ALA A 147 -16.82 13.71 13.99
N THR A 148 -16.90 13.04 15.13
CA THR A 148 -17.20 13.70 16.40
C THR A 148 -15.88 14.05 17.05
N LYS A 149 -15.75 15.28 17.54
CA LYS A 149 -14.57 15.66 18.32
C LYS A 149 -14.58 14.83 19.60
N LEU A 150 -13.60 13.94 19.75
CA LEU A 150 -13.38 13.22 21.00
C LEU A 150 -13.07 14.22 22.12
N ASP A 151 -13.61 13.99 23.31
CA ASP A 151 -13.17 14.72 24.48
C ASP A 151 -11.71 14.35 24.83
N SER A 152 -11.01 15.25 25.52
CA SER A 152 -9.59 15.09 25.81
C SER A 152 -9.28 13.86 26.67
N ASP A 153 -10.18 13.49 27.58
CA ASP A 153 -9.99 12.37 28.50
C ASP A 153 -10.17 11.04 27.78
N GLN A 154 -11.16 10.96 26.89
CA GLN A 154 -11.37 9.83 26.00
C GLN A 154 -10.19 9.66 25.04
N GLU A 155 -9.72 10.74 24.39
CA GLU A 155 -8.55 10.69 23.52
C GLU A 155 -7.31 10.20 24.29
N PHE A 156 -7.08 10.70 25.50
CA PHE A 156 -5.96 10.28 26.35
C PHE A 156 -6.02 8.78 26.70
N LYS A 157 -7.19 8.27 27.11
CA LYS A 157 -7.40 6.83 27.38
C LYS A 157 -7.15 5.97 26.14
N LEU A 158 -7.64 6.40 24.98
CA LEU A 158 -7.41 5.70 23.71
C LEU A 158 -5.92 5.68 23.33
N LYS A 159 -5.17 6.76 23.60
CA LYS A 159 -3.72 6.77 23.38
C LYS A 159 -2.99 5.74 24.25
N ILE A 160 -3.38 5.62 25.53
CA ILE A 160 -2.83 4.60 26.43
C ILE A 160 -3.14 3.19 25.91
N GLU A 161 -4.40 2.92 25.54
CA GLU A 161 -4.79 1.60 25.05
C GLU A 161 -4.07 1.26 23.74
N GLY A 162 -3.91 2.22 22.81
CA GLY A 162 -3.13 2.02 21.59
C GLY A 162 -1.68 1.61 21.84
N LYS A 163 -1.01 2.25 22.81
CA LYS A 163 0.35 1.83 23.21
C LYS A 163 0.35 0.42 23.79
N LYS A 164 -0.58 0.12 24.70
CA LYS A 164 -0.69 -1.20 25.34
C LYS A 164 -0.91 -2.32 24.32
N LEU A 165 -1.85 -2.13 23.39
CA LEU A 165 -2.13 -3.09 22.30
C LEU A 165 -0.90 -3.30 21.41
N SER A 166 -0.23 -2.20 21.02
CA SER A 166 0.97 -2.27 20.19
C SER A 166 2.12 -2.99 20.89
N THR A 167 2.34 -2.71 22.19
CA THR A 167 3.32 -3.43 23.00
C THR A 167 3.00 -4.92 23.08
N ALA A 168 1.73 -5.29 23.31
CA ALA A 168 1.32 -6.69 23.36
C ALA A 168 1.55 -7.41 22.02
N TYR A 169 1.16 -6.78 20.90
CA TYR A 169 1.36 -7.31 19.55
C TYR A 169 2.83 -7.55 19.25
N PHE A 170 3.68 -6.55 19.45
CA PHE A 170 5.10 -6.70 19.18
C PHE A 170 5.79 -7.67 20.14
N SER A 171 5.41 -7.68 21.42
CA SER A 171 5.95 -8.65 22.38
C SER A 171 5.60 -10.08 21.97
N ALA A 172 4.40 -10.32 21.45
CA ALA A 172 4.03 -11.64 20.93
C ALA A 172 4.92 -12.04 19.74
N ILE A 173 5.21 -11.12 18.82
CA ILE A 173 6.16 -11.36 17.71
C ILE A 173 7.59 -11.62 18.21
N ASP A 174 8.08 -10.82 19.17
CA ASP A 174 9.44 -10.92 19.69
C ASP A 174 9.67 -12.23 20.46
N ASN A 175 8.62 -12.77 21.08
CA ASN A 175 8.65 -14.05 21.82
C ASN A 175 8.15 -15.25 20.99
N ALA A 176 8.02 -15.09 19.67
CA ALA A 176 7.54 -16.13 18.75
C ALA A 176 6.13 -16.69 19.09
N TYR A 177 5.30 -15.93 19.81
CA TYR A 177 3.88 -16.22 20.03
C TYR A 177 3.05 -15.77 18.81
N TYR A 178 3.36 -16.34 17.65
CA TYR A 178 2.81 -15.92 16.37
C TYR A 178 1.29 -16.10 16.28
N GLU A 179 0.73 -17.16 16.87
CA GLU A 179 -0.72 -17.36 16.93
C GLU A 179 -1.41 -16.22 17.70
N THR A 180 -0.85 -15.82 18.84
CA THR A 180 -1.35 -14.69 19.65
C THR A 180 -1.34 -13.40 18.83
N ALA A 181 -0.21 -13.09 18.17
CA ALA A 181 -0.08 -11.90 17.34
C ALA A 181 -1.04 -11.94 16.12
N TYR A 182 -1.17 -13.08 15.45
CA TYR A 182 -2.08 -13.26 14.32
C TYR A 182 -3.54 -13.09 14.76
N ASN A 183 -3.90 -13.55 15.96
CA ASN A 183 -5.25 -13.40 16.48
C ASN A 183 -5.65 -11.94 16.71
N MET A 184 -4.70 -11.04 16.96
CA MET A 184 -4.93 -9.59 17.07
C MET A 184 -5.22 -8.91 15.73
N LEU A 185 -4.93 -9.57 14.59
CA LEU A 185 -5.20 -9.01 13.26
C LEU A 185 -6.71 -8.92 13.01
N GLY A 186 -7.11 -7.82 12.37
CA GLY A 186 -8.46 -7.63 11.86
C GLY A 186 -8.77 -8.55 10.68
N SER A 187 -10.06 -8.73 10.41
CA SER A 187 -10.56 -9.60 9.34
C SER A 187 -9.98 -9.25 7.97
N GLY A 188 -9.77 -7.96 7.66
CA GLY A 188 -9.16 -7.53 6.41
C GLY A 188 -7.73 -8.06 6.21
N MET A 189 -6.90 -8.02 7.25
CA MET A 189 -5.53 -8.57 7.20
C MET A 189 -5.55 -10.10 7.12
N LYS A 190 -6.45 -10.75 7.86
CA LYS A 190 -6.63 -12.22 7.82
C LYS A 190 -7.16 -12.72 6.47
N ALA A 191 -8.01 -11.95 5.80
CA ALA A 191 -8.57 -12.30 4.50
C ALA A 191 -7.50 -12.38 3.40
N ILE A 192 -6.42 -11.59 3.51
CA ILE A 192 -5.36 -11.56 2.50
C ILE A 192 -4.19 -12.50 2.81
N SER A 193 -4.06 -13.00 4.03
CA SER A 193 -2.95 -13.85 4.47
C SER A 193 -3.41 -14.95 5.41
N SER A 194 -3.10 -16.20 5.10
CA SER A 194 -3.20 -17.31 6.05
C SER A 194 -2.29 -17.06 7.27
N PRO A 195 -2.53 -17.73 8.41
CA PRO A 195 -1.63 -17.71 9.56
C PRO A 195 -0.19 -18.10 9.18
N GLU A 196 -0.04 -19.15 8.37
CA GLU A 196 1.26 -19.69 7.95
C GLU A 196 2.01 -18.71 7.05
N ASP A 197 1.33 -18.12 6.06
CA ASP A 197 1.93 -17.11 5.17
C ASP A 197 2.32 -15.86 5.96
N TRP A 198 1.52 -15.46 6.94
CA TRP A 198 1.80 -14.29 7.77
C TRP A 198 3.02 -14.54 8.64
N GLN A 199 3.06 -15.67 9.34
CA GLN A 199 4.19 -16.08 10.17
C GLN A 199 5.47 -16.17 9.34
N ALA A 200 5.43 -16.85 8.19
CA ALA A 200 6.59 -16.98 7.31
C ALA A 200 7.17 -15.62 6.89
N ARG A 201 6.31 -14.63 6.57
CA ARG A 201 6.76 -13.27 6.27
C ARG A 201 7.37 -12.56 7.47
N VAL A 202 6.72 -12.63 8.63
CA VAL A 202 7.22 -11.99 9.87
C VAL A 202 8.57 -12.58 10.27
N THR A 203 8.71 -13.91 10.25
CA THR A 203 9.97 -14.58 10.56
C THR A 203 11.06 -14.24 9.53
N ALA A 204 10.74 -14.23 8.23
CA ALA A 204 11.69 -13.83 7.20
C ALA A 204 12.16 -12.39 7.39
N TYR A 205 11.25 -11.48 7.78
CA TYR A 205 11.59 -10.10 8.07
C TYR A 205 12.46 -9.96 9.34
N GLN A 206 12.11 -10.66 10.43
CA GLN A 206 12.93 -10.69 11.65
C GLN A 206 14.35 -11.19 11.38
N ALA A 207 14.51 -12.20 10.51
CA ALA A 207 15.83 -12.68 10.09
C ALA A 207 16.64 -11.62 9.30
N GLN A 208 15.98 -10.75 8.54
CA GLN A 208 16.63 -9.67 7.80
C GLN A 208 17.12 -8.53 8.72
N ILE A 209 16.33 -8.15 9.72
CA ILE A 209 16.66 -7.01 10.60
C ILE A 209 17.46 -7.43 11.84
N GLY A 210 17.45 -8.71 12.19
CA GLY A 210 18.14 -9.28 13.34
C GLY A 210 17.40 -9.09 14.67
N THR A 211 18.01 -9.56 15.75
CA THR A 211 17.46 -9.49 17.12
C THR A 211 17.15 -8.06 17.54
N LEU A 212 16.00 -7.86 18.18
CA LEU A 212 15.58 -6.57 18.74
C LEU A 212 16.53 -6.13 19.87
N VAL A 213 16.99 -4.89 19.79
CA VAL A 213 17.76 -4.23 20.86
C VAL A 213 16.86 -3.29 21.66
N SER A 214 16.04 -2.49 20.98
CA SER A 214 15.09 -1.58 21.62
C SER A 214 13.94 -1.22 20.68
N ARG A 215 12.77 -0.90 21.26
CA ARG A 215 11.59 -0.36 20.55
C ARG A 215 11.04 0.85 21.31
N ASP A 216 10.83 1.96 20.60
CA ASP A 216 10.18 3.18 21.12
C ASP A 216 8.84 3.40 20.40
N LEU A 217 7.74 3.45 21.15
CA LEU A 217 6.40 3.80 20.66
C LEU A 217 6.16 5.29 20.91
N TRP A 218 6.62 6.12 19.97
CA TRP A 218 6.89 7.53 20.23
C TRP A 218 5.73 8.47 19.90
N ARG A 219 4.83 8.13 18.97
CA ARG A 219 3.65 8.95 18.65
C ARG A 219 2.40 8.09 18.58
N VAL A 220 1.32 8.62 19.15
CA VAL A 220 -0.01 8.01 19.09
C VAL A 220 -1.01 9.06 18.64
N THR A 221 -1.75 8.76 17.57
CA THR A 221 -2.78 9.63 17.02
C THR A 221 -4.10 8.87 16.95
N VAL A 222 -5.15 9.49 17.46
CA VAL A 222 -6.50 8.93 17.47
C VAL A 222 -7.34 9.66 16.44
N TYR A 223 -8.05 8.91 15.61
CA TYR A 223 -8.99 9.42 14.63
C TYR A 223 -10.37 8.86 14.92
N ASP A 224 -11.37 9.73 15.04
CA ASP A 224 -12.78 9.32 15.07
C ASP A 224 -13.40 9.53 13.68
N ASN A 225 -13.90 8.44 13.09
CA ASN A 225 -14.56 8.44 11.79
C ASN A 225 -13.82 9.27 10.72
N PRO A 226 -12.51 9.04 10.45
CA PRO A 226 -11.80 9.85 9.47
C PRO A 226 -12.45 9.71 8.10
N ALA A 227 -12.56 10.80 7.34
CA ALA A 227 -13.37 10.87 6.11
C ALA A 227 -13.05 9.78 5.06
N ASN A 228 -11.81 9.29 5.05
CA ASN A 228 -11.34 8.28 4.11
C ASN A 228 -11.36 6.84 4.68
N SER A 229 -11.92 6.62 5.88
CA SER A 229 -12.07 5.28 6.46
C SER A 229 -13.05 4.41 5.68
N GLN A 230 -12.79 3.11 5.60
CA GLN A 230 -13.69 2.17 4.92
C GLN A 230 -14.97 1.89 5.73
N GLN A 231 -14.83 1.94 7.05
CA GLN A 231 -15.90 1.71 8.01
C GLN A 231 -15.85 2.77 9.11
N PRO A 232 -17.00 3.22 9.62
CA PRO A 232 -17.05 4.11 10.77
C PRO A 232 -16.41 3.44 11.99
N GLY A 233 -15.91 4.24 12.92
CA GLY A 233 -15.29 3.81 14.17
C GLY A 233 -14.06 4.64 14.54
N THR A 234 -13.38 4.20 15.60
CA THR A 234 -12.18 4.85 16.10
C THR A 234 -10.93 4.13 15.61
N TYR A 235 -9.97 4.88 15.11
CA TYR A 235 -8.68 4.40 14.63
C TYR A 235 -7.56 4.95 15.50
N ILE A 236 -6.61 4.12 15.91
CA ILE A 236 -5.44 4.53 16.69
C ILE A 236 -4.19 4.17 15.91
N ALA A 237 -3.50 5.18 15.38
CA ALA A 237 -2.19 5.04 14.78
C ALA A 237 -1.11 5.13 15.87
N VAL A 238 -0.19 4.16 15.90
CA VAL A 238 0.96 4.15 16.80
C VAL A 238 2.22 4.04 15.96
N ASP A 239 2.97 5.13 15.90
CA ASP A 239 4.28 5.16 15.25
C ASP A 239 5.35 4.60 16.19
N TYR A 240 6.27 3.85 15.61
CA TYR A 240 7.36 3.23 16.35
C TYR A 240 8.69 3.34 15.61
N GLU A 241 9.75 3.24 16.39
CA GLU A 241 11.11 3.06 15.91
C GLU A 241 11.76 1.90 16.66
N THR A 242 12.42 1.00 15.95
CA THR A 242 13.22 -0.06 16.55
C THR A 242 14.68 0.05 16.16
N LYS A 243 15.52 -0.43 17.07
CA LYS A 243 16.92 -0.74 16.82
C LYS A 243 17.05 -2.25 16.86
N ASN A 244 17.60 -2.83 15.80
CA ASN A 244 17.92 -4.25 15.73
C ASN A 244 19.40 -4.44 15.43
N SER A 245 19.90 -5.68 15.58
CA SER A 245 21.32 -6.00 15.43
C SER A 245 21.86 -5.86 14.00
N ILE A 246 21.03 -6.06 12.97
CA ILE A 246 21.43 -5.94 11.56
C ILE A 246 20.92 -4.64 10.94
N ALA A 247 19.69 -4.23 11.27
CA ALA A 247 19.12 -2.97 10.84
C ALA A 247 19.02 -1.98 12.02
N PRO A 248 19.95 -1.02 12.14
CA PRO A 248 20.02 -0.17 13.34
C PRO A 248 18.85 0.82 13.45
N VAL A 249 18.13 1.03 12.36
CA VAL A 249 16.97 1.92 12.28
C VAL A 249 15.86 1.22 11.50
N THR A 250 14.77 0.89 12.17
CA THR A 250 13.51 0.47 11.55
C THR A 250 12.41 1.40 12.02
N CYS A 251 11.60 1.90 11.09
CA CYS A 251 10.54 2.86 11.39
C CYS A 251 9.24 2.35 10.78
N GLY A 252 8.15 2.51 11.50
CA GLY A 252 6.87 2.01 11.06
C GLY A 252 5.72 2.53 11.90
N TYR A 253 4.53 2.06 11.59
CA TYR A 253 3.35 2.31 12.39
C TYR A 253 2.37 1.14 12.31
N VAL A 254 1.52 1.05 13.32
CA VAL A 254 0.37 0.15 13.36
C VAL A 254 -0.91 0.97 13.50
N ILE A 255 -2.02 0.49 12.93
CA ILE A 255 -3.35 1.10 13.09
C ILE A 255 -4.30 0.09 13.71
N TRP A 256 -4.76 0.40 14.92
CA TRP A 256 -5.82 -0.31 15.60
C TRP A 256 -7.18 0.28 15.26
N PHE A 257 -8.20 -0.56 15.18
CA PHE A 257 -9.58 -0.16 14.90
C PHE A 257 -10.53 -0.67 15.97
N LEU A 258 -11.40 0.21 16.45
CA LEU A 258 -12.53 -0.08 17.33
C LEU A 258 -13.83 0.24 16.59
N PRO A 259 -14.66 -0.79 16.30
CA PRO A 259 -15.96 -0.58 15.69
C PRO A 259 -16.90 0.25 16.59
N PRO A 260 -17.84 1.04 16.03
CA PRO A 260 -18.84 1.76 16.80
C PRO A 260 -19.64 0.83 17.71
N GLY A 261 -19.93 1.27 18.93
CA GLY A 261 -20.69 0.49 19.92
C GLY A 261 -19.92 -0.69 20.52
N SER A 262 -18.72 -1.02 20.04
CA SER A 262 -17.87 -2.04 20.66
C SER A 262 -17.11 -1.46 21.84
N LYS A 263 -16.98 -2.24 22.92
CA LYS A 263 -16.13 -1.90 24.07
C LYS A 263 -14.87 -2.74 24.01
N ASN A 264 -13.70 -2.09 23.91
CA ASN A 264 -12.37 -2.70 24.01
C ASN A 264 -12.05 -3.84 23.01
N HIS A 265 -12.86 -4.05 21.97
CA HIS A 265 -12.60 -5.04 20.92
C HIS A 265 -11.81 -4.40 19.78
N PHE A 266 -10.55 -4.08 20.06
CA PHE A 266 -9.64 -3.55 19.03
C PHE A 266 -9.11 -4.67 18.14
N SER A 267 -8.91 -4.35 16.87
CA SER A 267 -8.21 -5.22 15.93
C SER A 267 -7.17 -4.45 15.12
N LEU A 268 -6.04 -5.08 14.82
CA LEU A 268 -4.99 -4.48 14.01
C LEU A 268 -5.42 -4.50 12.54
N MET A 269 -5.64 -3.33 11.95
CA MET A 269 -6.09 -3.21 10.55
C MET A 269 -4.97 -2.92 9.57
N ARG A 270 -3.84 -2.41 10.06
CA ARG A 270 -2.71 -2.04 9.22
C ARG A 270 -1.41 -2.09 10.01
N GLU A 271 -0.37 -2.59 9.36
CA GLU A 271 1.01 -2.48 9.78
C GLU A 271 1.84 -2.06 8.57
N GLU A 272 2.72 -1.09 8.74
CA GLU A 272 3.71 -0.70 7.74
C GLU A 272 5.04 -0.45 8.41
N TYR A 273 6.12 -0.85 7.74
CA TYR A 273 7.47 -0.61 8.21
C TYR A 273 8.47 -0.55 7.06
N GLY A 274 9.63 0.03 7.37
CA GLY A 274 10.83 -0.07 6.57
C GLY A 274 12.07 0.07 7.44
N HIS A 275 13.20 -0.38 6.93
CA HIS A 275 14.46 -0.35 7.66
C HIS A 275 15.59 0.29 6.85
N ILE A 276 16.60 0.78 7.57
CA ILE A 276 17.85 1.31 7.05
C ILE A 276 18.94 0.33 7.50
N SER A 277 19.58 -0.33 6.54
CA SER A 277 20.67 -1.27 6.81
C SER A 277 21.94 -0.53 7.21
N GLU A 278 22.84 -1.24 7.90
CA GLU A 278 24.07 -0.67 8.43
C GLU A 278 24.99 -0.06 7.35
N ASP A 279 25.01 -0.64 6.15
CA ASP A 279 25.79 -0.15 5.02
C ASP A 279 25.22 1.15 4.43
N ILE A 280 23.90 1.35 4.44
CA ILE A 280 23.30 2.66 4.13
C ILE A 280 23.74 3.69 5.15
N ILE A 281 23.70 3.35 6.44
CA ILE A 281 24.11 4.27 7.50
C ILE A 281 25.58 4.67 7.34
N LYS A 282 26.46 3.72 7.02
CA LYS A 282 27.90 3.97 6.80
C LYS A 282 28.20 4.81 5.56
N SER A 283 27.35 4.73 4.54
CA SER A 283 27.57 5.41 3.24
C SER A 283 26.79 6.71 3.07
N THR A 284 25.88 7.03 4.00
CA THR A 284 25.00 8.21 3.92
C THR A 284 25.51 9.32 4.83
N SER A 285 25.60 10.55 4.31
CA SER A 285 25.97 11.73 5.10
C SER A 285 24.96 12.00 6.22
N ALA A 286 25.37 12.68 7.29
CA ALA A 286 24.47 13.00 8.40
C ALA A 286 23.24 13.83 7.95
N SER A 287 23.42 14.75 7.00
CA SER A 287 22.33 15.58 6.49
C SER A 287 21.34 14.78 5.63
N ASP A 288 21.81 13.83 4.84
CA ASP A 288 20.93 12.95 4.05
C ASP A 288 20.25 11.90 4.91
N MET A 289 20.90 11.45 6.00
CA MET A 289 20.27 10.58 6.99
C MET A 289 19.06 11.22 7.65
N ILE A 290 19.10 12.53 7.95
CA ILE A 290 17.93 13.27 8.48
C ILE A 290 16.78 13.24 7.47
N LYS A 291 17.06 13.48 6.18
CA LYS A 291 16.05 13.45 5.11
C LYS A 291 15.47 12.05 4.95
N LEU A 292 16.32 11.02 4.93
CA LEU A 292 15.91 9.62 4.79
C LEU A 292 15.01 9.18 5.94
N ARG A 293 15.42 9.46 7.19
CA ARG A 293 14.62 9.17 8.39
C ARG A 293 13.25 9.86 8.32
N LYS A 294 13.21 11.14 7.94
CA LYS A 294 11.94 11.88 7.76
C LYS A 294 11.05 11.25 6.69
N GLN A 295 11.61 10.86 5.54
CA GLN A 295 10.87 10.19 4.46
C GLN A 295 10.29 8.84 4.87
N MET A 296 11.00 8.11 5.74
CA MET A 296 10.55 6.84 6.28
C MET A 296 9.50 6.97 7.38
N GLY A 297 9.31 8.18 7.93
CA GLY A 297 8.41 8.41 9.06
C GLY A 297 9.02 8.04 10.41
N CYS A 298 10.35 8.01 10.51
CA CYS A 298 11.05 7.83 11.77
C CYS A 298 10.79 8.99 12.73
N LYS A 299 11.19 8.80 13.99
CA LYS A 299 11.18 9.88 14.97
C LYS A 299 12.04 11.05 14.45
N PRO A 300 11.49 12.28 14.44
CA PRO A 300 12.17 13.46 13.92
C PRO A 300 13.39 13.85 14.74
#